data_AF-A0A3D0THC4-F1
#
_entry.id   AF-A0A3D0THC4-F1
#
_cell.length_a   1.000
_cell.length_b   1.000
_cell.length_c   1.000
_cell.angle_alpha   90.00
_cell.angle_beta   90.00
_cell.angle_gamma   90.00
#
_symmetry.space_group_name_H-M   'P 1'
#
loop_
_entity.id
_entity.type
_entity.pdbx_description
1 polymer ?
#
loop_
_entity_poly.entity_id
_entity_poly.type
_entity_poly.pdbx_seq_one_letter_code
_entity_poly.pdbx_strand_id
1 'polypeptide(L)' 'FYVAAGLNSIGIQSAGGAGKVLSEWIVNGYPPIDLWDVDIRRFHSFQGNSRYLKERTEESLGL' A
#
# COMPACT_ATOMS: atom_id res chain seq x y z
N PHE A 1 5.57 7.67 11.32
CA PHE A 1 4.28 6.93 11.39
C PHE A 1 4.28 5.89 10.29
N TYR A 2 3.46 4.84 10.42
CA TYR A 2 3.31 3.79 9.41
C TYR A 2 1.89 3.80 8.85
N VAL A 3 1.70 3.27 7.64
CA VAL A 3 0.39 3.19 6.98
C VAL A 3 0.22 1.80 6.37
N ALA A 4 -0.89 1.13 6.71
CA ALA A 4 -1.36 -0.08 6.04
C ALA A 4 -2.84 0.10 5.69
N ALA A 5 -3.08 0.67 4.51
CA ALA A 5 -4.40 1.06 4.03
C ALA A 5 -4.51 0.84 2.51
N GLY A 6 -5.69 1.09 1.93
CA GLY A 6 -5.92 0.87 0.49
C GLY A 6 -6.11 -0.61 0.10
N LEU A 7 -6.44 -1.45 1.08
CA LEU A 7 -6.68 -2.88 0.89
C LEU A 7 -8.11 -3.11 0.36
N ASN A 8 -8.24 -3.87 -0.73
CA ASN A 8 -9.52 -4.35 -1.27
C ASN A 8 -9.74 -5.84 -0.88
N SER A 9 -10.56 -6.60 -1.62
CA SER A 9 -10.78 -8.03 -1.36
C SER A 9 -9.51 -8.89 -1.32
N ILE A 10 -8.46 -8.53 -2.08
CA ILE A 10 -7.13 -9.17 -2.01
C ILE A 10 -6.50 -8.94 -0.64
N GLY A 11 -6.82 -7.81 -0.02
CA GLY A 11 -6.43 -7.48 1.34
C GLY A 11 -6.86 -8.50 2.39
N ILE A 12 -7.96 -9.24 2.19
CA ILE A 12 -8.34 -10.32 3.11
C ILE A 12 -7.31 -11.46 3.05
N GLN A 13 -6.90 -11.83 1.84
CA GLN A 13 -5.90 -12.88 1.63
C GLN A 13 -4.50 -12.41 2.05
N SER A 14 -4.15 -11.15 1.79
CA SER A 14 -2.81 -10.62 2.06
C SER A 14 -2.64 -10.01 3.46
N ALA A 15 -3.71 -9.82 4.23
CA ALA A 15 -3.67 -9.17 5.56
C ALA A 15 -2.67 -9.82 6.52
N GLY A 16 -2.58 -11.16 6.52
CA GLY A 16 -1.63 -11.88 7.36
C GLY A 16 -0.17 -11.55 7.02
N GLY A 17 0.15 -11.53 5.71
CA GLY A 17 1.48 -11.16 5.22
C GLY A 17 1.81 -9.70 5.48
N ALA A 18 0.88 -8.80 5.16
CA ALA A 18 1.04 -7.36 5.38
C ALA A 18 1.26 -7.03 6.87
N GLY A 19 0.49 -7.66 7.77
CA GLY A 19 0.64 -7.49 9.21
C GLY A 19 2.00 -7.97 9.72
N LYS A 20 2.46 -9.14 9.26
CA LYS A 20 3.78 -9.66 9.61
C LYS A 20 4.89 -8.69 9.20
N VAL A 21 4.93 -8.31 7.92
CA VAL A 21 5.96 -7.42 7.37
C VAL A 21 5.95 -6.07 8.10
N LEU A 22 4.78 -5.50 8.36
CA LEU A 22 4.67 -4.24 9.07
C LEU A 22 5.15 -4.35 10.52
N SER A 23 4.80 -5.44 11.22
CA SER A 23 5.25 -5.66 12.60
C SER A 23 6.77 -5.79 12.71
N GLU A 24 7.38 -6.55 11.80
CA GLU A 24 8.84 -6.70 11.72
C GLU A 24 9.51 -5.36 11.40
N TRP A 25 8.92 -4.55 10.51
CA TRP A 25 9.44 -3.22 10.22
C TRP A 25 9.36 -2.28 11.44
N ILE A 26 8.26 -2.29 12.18
CA ILE A 26 8.11 -1.47 13.39
C ILE A 26 9.17 -1.85 14.44
N VAL A 27 9.40 -3.15 14.64
CA VAL A 27 10.34 -3.64 15.66
C VAL A 27 11.80 -3.42 15.26
N ASN A 28 12.16 -3.72 14.02
CA ASN A 28 13.55 -3.72 13.56
C ASN A 28 14.00 -2.35 12.99
N GLY A 29 13.06 -1.45 12.67
CA GLY A 29 13.33 -0.14 12.08
C GLY A 29 13.56 -0.13 10.57
N TYR A 30 13.66 -1.29 9.93
CA TYR A 30 13.82 -1.45 8.48
C TYR A 30 12.87 -2.52 7.92
N PRO A 31 12.43 -2.41 6.65
CA PRO A 31 11.53 -3.39 6.06
C PRO A 31 12.27 -4.73 5.82
N PRO A 32 11.64 -5.88 6.12
CA PRO A 32 12.28 -7.20 6.00
C PRO A 32 12.41 -7.68 4.55
N ILE A 33 11.67 -7.08 3.60
CA ILE A 33 11.67 -7.39 2.17
C ILE A 33 11.56 -6.09 1.38
N ASP A 34 11.84 -6.14 0.07
CA ASP A 34 11.55 -5.01 -0.82
C ASP A 34 10.03 -4.82 -0.95
N LEU A 35 9.59 -3.57 -0.77
CA LEU A 35 8.18 -3.17 -0.74
C LEU A 35 7.89 -2.04 -1.72
N TRP A 36 8.79 -1.76 -2.67
CA TRP A 36 8.62 -0.66 -3.62
C TRP A 36 7.28 -0.69 -4.37
N ASP A 37 6.79 -1.88 -4.69
CA ASP A 37 5.49 -2.09 -5.38
C ASP A 37 4.27 -1.68 -4.55
N VAL A 38 4.41 -1.49 -3.24
CA VAL A 38 3.32 -1.10 -2.33
C VAL A 38 3.66 0.15 -1.51
N ASP A 39 4.80 0.79 -1.79
CA ASP A 39 5.24 1.97 -1.07
C ASP A 39 4.45 3.21 -1.49
N ILE A 40 3.88 3.93 -0.52
CA ILE A 40 3.09 5.15 -0.77
C ILE A 40 3.92 6.29 -1.39
N ARG A 41 5.25 6.26 -1.28
CA ARG A 41 6.16 7.27 -1.85
C ARG A 41 6.35 7.10 -3.36
N ARG A 42 5.85 6.01 -3.94
CA ARG A 42 5.88 5.79 -5.40
C ARG A 42 4.97 6.75 -6.17
N PHE A 43 4.04 7.42 -5.47
CA PHE A 43 3.10 8.34 -6.10
C PHE A 43 3.68 9.75 -6.26
N HIS A 44 3.49 10.34 -7.43
CA HIS A 44 3.81 11.73 -7.70
C HIS A 44 2.84 12.67 -6.98
N SER A 45 3.28 13.90 -6.70
CA SER A 45 2.49 14.91 -5.97
C SER A 45 1.13 15.20 -6.58
N PHE A 46 1.00 15.15 -7.92
CA PHE A 46 -0.28 15.38 -8.60
C PHE A 46 -1.29 14.24 -8.40
N GLN A 47 -0.86 13.05 -7.99
CA GLN A 47 -1.72 11.86 -7.89
C GLN A 47 -2.53 11.83 -6.58
N GLY A 48 -2.21 12.69 -5.61
CA GLY A 48 -2.87 12.74 -4.29
C GLY A 48 -4.22 13.47 -4.25
N ASN A 49 -4.78 13.87 -5.40
CA ASN A 49 -6.03 14.64 -5.44
C ASN A 49 -7.26 13.75 -5.70
N SER A 50 -8.42 14.16 -5.18
CA SER A 50 -9.66 13.37 -5.23
C SER A 50 -10.15 13.07 -6.65
N ARG A 51 -9.93 13.99 -7.60
CA ARG A 51 -10.30 13.79 -9.00
C ARG A 51 -9.45 12.69 -9.63
N TYR A 52 -8.12 12.76 -9.48
CA TYR A 52 -7.20 11.75 -9.99
C TYR A 52 -7.48 10.37 -9.39
N LEU A 53 -7.65 10.29 -8.07
CA LEU A 53 -7.94 9.03 -7.39
C LEU A 53 -9.25 8.42 -7.89
N LYS A 54 -10.30 9.22 -8.08
CA LYS A 54 -11.58 8.74 -8.62
C LYS A 54 -11.42 8.18 -10.03
N GLU A 55 -10.84 8.96 -10.94
CA GLU A 55 -10.65 8.58 -12.35
C GLU A 55 -9.79 7.31 -12.47
N ARG A 56 -8.72 7.17 -11.68
CA ARG A 56 -7.83 5.99 -11.74
C ARG A 56 -8.34 4.75 -11.02
N THR A 57 -9.08 4.92 -9.92
CA THR A 57 -9.63 3.77 -9.17
C THR A 57 -10.69 3.02 -9.98
N GLU A 58 -11.42 3.72 -10.85
CA GLU A 58 -12.38 3.11 -11.79
C GLU A 58 -11.70 2.18 -12.80
N GLU A 59 -10.47 2.50 -13.24
CA GLU A 59 -9.72 1.69 -14.20
C GLU A 59 -8.91 0.55 -13.55
N SER A 60 -8.46 0.73 -12.30
CA SER A 60 -7.49 -0.17 -11.63
C SER A 60 -8.11 -1.36 -10.88
N LEU A 61 -9.32 -1.81 -11.24
CA LEU A 61 -9.87 -3.11 -10.79
C LEU A 61 -9.23 -4.30 -11.54
N GLY A 62 -7.91 -4.24 -11.75
CA GLY A 62 -7.11 -5.30 -12.35
C GLY A 62 -5.71 -5.24 -11.76
N LEU A 63 -5.26 -6.38 -11.23
CA LEU A 63 -3.83 -6.69 -11.22
C LEU A 63 -3.38 -6.83 -12.68
#